data_AF-A0A965MSX9-F1
#
_entry.id   AF-A0A965MSX9-F1
#
_cell.length_a   1.000
_cell.length_b   1.000
_cell.length_c   1.000
_cell.angle_alpha   90.00
_cell.angle_beta   90.00
_cell.angle_gamma   90.00
#
_symmetry.space_group_name_H-M   'P 1'
#
loop_
_entity.id
_entity.type
_entity.pdbx_description
1 polymer ?
#
loop_
_entity_poly.entity_id
_entity_poly.type
_entity_poly.pdbx_seq_one_letter_code
_entity_poly.pdbx_strand_id
1 'polypeptide(L)'
;MGFSNPPMPWNELEARLSNGRAPSSASWNGGGDGPALGAKRQPFEPSVERRHGDVPYAELHCRSNFSFLHGASHPEQLAECAASLGLDALALTDRNGLYGVVRFAEAARAVALPTVFGTEISCGGFDGVGDGDLVLLAKGPAGYARMARAVSEGQLAGSKNEPVFRVGDVASTVRDHCFVLTGGREGAVVRAFEDHGPAAAQRALSQMVCAFGAGNVLVELWDHGDPVDTIRNDHLVRMAAELDLQCVATNNVSYAVPAQHRLATAFAAVHQRAALDDVDHRLSPAATAYLRSGAEQERRFARYPGVVRNAAFVGAGIAFDLSLVAPSLPPFPCPEGLTEMQHLRNLVDAGATRRYGMRPPDSAEDLSLRARAWRTIDHELRIIEALG
;
A
#
# COMPACT_ATOMS: atom_id res chain seq x y z
N MET A 1 -18.21 -38.62 -0.37
CA MET A 1 -19.02 -37.99 -1.43
C MET A 1 -18.13 -37.85 -2.64
N GLY A 2 -18.41 -38.59 -3.72
CA GLY A 2 -17.63 -38.52 -4.95
C GLY A 2 -17.94 -37.22 -5.69
N PHE A 3 -16.90 -36.50 -6.12
CA PHE A 3 -17.05 -35.35 -7.00
C PHE A 3 -17.59 -35.84 -8.35
N SER A 4 -18.87 -35.56 -8.62
CA SER A 4 -19.45 -35.74 -9.95
C SER A 4 -19.12 -34.47 -10.75
N ASN A 5 -18.13 -34.56 -11.63
CA ASN A 5 -17.92 -33.51 -12.62
C ASN A 5 -19.08 -33.58 -13.63
N PRO A 6 -19.79 -32.46 -13.88
CA PRO A 6 -20.83 -32.43 -14.90
C PRO A 6 -20.26 -32.81 -16.27
N PRO A 7 -21.04 -33.42 -17.17
CA PRO A 7 -20.61 -33.80 -18.53
C PRO A 7 -20.33 -32.61 -19.46
N MET A 8 -20.19 -31.41 -18.88
CA MET A 8 -19.93 -30.18 -19.59
C MET A 8 -18.47 -30.13 -20.00
N PRO A 9 -18.16 -29.89 -21.29
CA PRO A 9 -16.79 -29.69 -21.72
C PRO A 9 -16.20 -28.46 -21.02
N TRP A 10 -14.90 -28.53 -20.71
CA TRP A 10 -14.22 -27.53 -19.88
C TRP A 10 -14.41 -26.10 -20.39
N ASN A 11 -14.38 -25.89 -21.70
CA ASN A 11 -14.58 -24.60 -22.35
C ASN A 11 -15.95 -23.97 -22.06
N GLU A 12 -17.01 -24.78 -21.93
CA GLU A 12 -18.36 -24.32 -21.68
C GLU A 12 -18.56 -24.02 -20.19
N LEU A 13 -17.97 -24.84 -19.30
CA LEU A 13 -17.93 -24.57 -17.87
C LEU A 13 -17.18 -23.27 -17.58
N GLU A 14 -16.03 -23.09 -18.23
CA GLU A 14 -15.19 -21.90 -18.17
C GLU A 14 -15.93 -20.65 -18.70
N ALA A 15 -16.60 -20.74 -19.85
CA ALA A 15 -17.35 -19.62 -20.42
C ALA A 15 -18.50 -19.16 -19.52
N ARG A 16 -19.17 -20.11 -18.85
CA ARG A 16 -20.27 -19.83 -17.91
C ARG A 16 -19.78 -19.22 -16.60
N LEU A 17 -18.61 -19.64 -16.10
CA LEU A 17 -18.01 -19.10 -14.88
C LEU A 17 -17.34 -17.74 -15.09
N SER A 18 -16.83 -17.47 -16.30
CA SER A 18 -16.13 -16.22 -16.66
C SER A 18 -17.06 -15.10 -17.17
N ASN A 19 -18.38 -15.25 -17.03
CA ASN A 19 -19.39 -14.33 -17.57
C ASN A 19 -19.15 -13.98 -19.06
N GLY A 20 -18.68 -14.96 -19.86
CA GLY A 20 -18.43 -14.78 -21.29
C GLY A 20 -17.17 -13.99 -21.66
N ARG A 21 -16.26 -13.70 -20.73
CA ARG A 21 -14.99 -13.02 -21.02
C ARG A 21 -13.92 -14.04 -21.43
N ALA A 22 -13.38 -13.91 -22.65
CA ALA A 22 -12.37 -14.82 -23.16
C ALA A 22 -11.08 -14.77 -22.29
N PRO A 23 -10.46 -15.93 -21.98
CA PRO A 23 -9.12 -15.97 -21.42
C PRO A 23 -8.18 -15.32 -22.43
N SER A 24 -7.47 -14.26 -22.02
CA SER A 24 -6.68 -13.30 -22.83
C SER A 24 -7.33 -11.97 -23.22
N SER A 25 -8.62 -11.74 -22.93
CA SER A 25 -9.17 -10.37 -23.05
C SER A 25 -8.50 -9.45 -22.01
N ALA A 26 -8.21 -8.21 -22.40
CA ALA A 26 -7.48 -7.25 -21.55
C ALA A 26 -8.17 -6.98 -20.19
N SER A 27 -9.48 -7.23 -20.11
CA SER A 27 -10.32 -7.07 -18.91
C SER A 27 -10.57 -8.35 -18.10
N TRP A 28 -9.95 -9.48 -18.47
CA TRP A 28 -10.19 -10.79 -17.82
C TRP A 28 -9.77 -10.78 -16.34
N ASN A 29 -8.75 -9.98 -15.97
CA ASN A 29 -8.14 -9.95 -14.65
C ASN A 29 -8.20 -8.59 -13.94
N GLY A 30 -9.10 -7.66 -14.32
CA GLY A 30 -9.13 -6.25 -13.88
C GLY A 30 -9.02 -5.99 -12.36
N GLY A 31 -7.83 -6.20 -11.80
CA GLY A 31 -7.56 -6.19 -10.36
C GLY A 31 -8.02 -7.44 -9.56
N GLY A 32 -8.41 -8.56 -10.18
CA GLY A 32 -8.91 -9.74 -9.45
C GLY A 32 -7.83 -10.79 -9.14
N ASP A 33 -7.97 -11.53 -8.03
CA ASP A 33 -7.13 -12.70 -7.68
C ASP A 33 -7.59 -13.99 -8.41
N GLY A 34 -8.09 -13.86 -9.64
CA GLY A 34 -8.45 -15.00 -10.47
C GLY A 34 -7.23 -15.91 -10.70
N PRO A 35 -7.42 -17.23 -10.90
CA PRO A 35 -6.29 -18.15 -11.10
C PRO A 35 -5.42 -17.66 -12.25
N ALA A 36 -4.21 -17.22 -11.89
CA ALA A 36 -3.20 -16.73 -12.81
C ALA A 36 -2.71 -17.88 -13.69
N LEU A 37 -3.45 -18.22 -14.74
CA LEU A 37 -3.05 -19.20 -15.75
C LEU A 37 -2.03 -18.63 -16.76
N GLY A 38 -1.32 -17.55 -16.39
CA GLY A 38 -0.26 -16.95 -17.19
C GLY A 38 0.89 -16.45 -16.32
N ALA A 39 2.13 -16.67 -16.78
CA ALA A 39 3.37 -16.27 -16.08
C ALA A 39 3.56 -14.75 -15.99
N LYS A 40 2.71 -13.94 -16.64
CA LYS A 40 2.76 -12.48 -16.64
C LYS A 40 1.39 -11.92 -16.28
N ARG A 41 1.34 -11.11 -15.22
CA ARG A 41 0.18 -10.28 -14.90
C ARG A 41 0.00 -9.24 -16.01
N GLN A 42 -1.22 -9.07 -16.51
CA GLN A 42 -1.50 -8.02 -17.49
C GLN A 42 -1.45 -6.64 -16.84
N PRO A 43 -1.09 -5.58 -17.59
CA PRO A 43 -1.18 -4.21 -17.10
C PRO A 43 -2.59 -3.90 -16.58
N PHE A 44 -2.67 -3.07 -15.54
CA PHE A 44 -3.96 -2.57 -15.06
C PHE A 44 -4.55 -1.57 -16.07
N GLU A 45 -5.79 -1.82 -16.48
CA GLU A 45 -6.56 -0.91 -17.33
C GLU A 45 -7.63 -0.22 -16.48
N PRO A 46 -7.56 1.12 -16.33
CA PRO A 46 -8.52 1.85 -15.53
C PRO A 46 -9.88 1.95 -16.23
N SER A 47 -10.95 1.87 -15.44
CA SER A 47 -12.33 2.07 -15.88
C SER A 47 -12.80 3.52 -15.80
N VAL A 48 -11.96 4.41 -15.24
CA VAL A 48 -12.28 5.80 -14.95
C VAL A 48 -11.13 6.73 -15.33
N GLU A 49 -11.48 7.96 -15.66
CA GLU A 49 -10.53 9.06 -15.81
C GLU A 49 -10.41 9.85 -14.50
N ARG A 50 -9.21 10.37 -14.23
CA ARG A 50 -8.97 11.20 -13.05
C ARG A 50 -9.73 12.52 -13.15
N ARG A 51 -10.38 12.90 -12.05
CA ARG A 51 -10.99 14.21 -11.87
C ARG A 51 -10.10 15.08 -10.98
N HIS A 52 -10.34 16.39 -11.01
CA HIS A 52 -9.79 17.32 -10.02
C HIS A 52 -10.92 17.78 -9.11
N GLY A 53 -10.72 17.66 -7.80
CA GLY A 53 -11.68 18.17 -6.81
C GLY A 53 -11.50 19.66 -6.57
N ASP A 54 -12.59 20.37 -6.27
CA ASP A 54 -12.55 21.80 -5.93
C ASP A 54 -11.95 22.06 -4.54
N VAL A 55 -12.01 21.06 -3.66
CA VAL A 55 -11.45 21.10 -2.30
C VAL A 55 -10.24 20.17 -2.25
N PRO A 56 -9.02 20.69 -2.05
CA PRO A 56 -7.82 19.89 -1.87
C PRO A 56 -7.96 18.92 -0.71
N TYR A 57 -7.79 17.62 -0.98
CA TYR A 57 -7.82 16.58 0.04
C TYR A 57 -6.96 15.39 -0.39
N ALA A 58 -6.22 14.84 0.58
CA ALA A 58 -5.56 13.56 0.46
C ALA A 58 -6.00 12.65 1.59
N GLU A 59 -6.37 11.41 1.28
CA GLU A 59 -6.67 10.41 2.30
C GLU A 59 -5.36 9.77 2.77
N LEU A 60 -5.03 9.97 4.05
CA LEU A 60 -3.75 9.54 4.62
C LEU A 60 -3.84 8.24 5.43
N HIS A 61 -5.04 7.68 5.61
CA HIS A 61 -5.24 6.43 6.32
C HIS A 61 -6.28 5.56 5.59
N CYS A 62 -5.78 4.60 4.80
CA CYS A 62 -6.63 3.73 3.98
C CYS A 62 -6.07 2.31 3.88
N ARG A 63 -6.94 1.33 4.15
CA ARG A 63 -6.61 -0.10 4.15
C ARG A 63 -7.23 -0.79 2.96
N SER A 64 -6.42 -1.61 2.29
CA SER A 64 -6.92 -2.53 1.26
C SER A 64 -7.29 -3.89 1.85
N ASN A 65 -7.82 -4.77 1.02
CA ASN A 65 -8.09 -6.16 1.38
C ASN A 65 -6.83 -6.99 1.73
N PHE A 66 -5.63 -6.45 1.48
CA PHE A 66 -4.39 -7.02 2.00
C PHE A 66 -4.21 -6.83 3.50
N SER A 67 -4.89 -5.85 4.09
CA SER A 67 -5.17 -5.84 5.52
C SER A 67 -6.24 -6.89 5.80
N PHE A 68 -5.82 -8.14 5.90
CA PHE A 68 -6.71 -9.30 5.88
C PHE A 68 -7.85 -9.16 6.89
N LEU A 69 -9.09 -9.21 6.39
CA LEU A 69 -10.34 -9.04 7.16
C LEU A 69 -10.53 -7.66 7.84
N HIS A 70 -9.67 -6.68 7.56
CA HIS A 70 -9.78 -5.29 8.02
C HIS A 70 -10.08 -4.29 6.90
N GLY A 71 -9.67 -4.57 5.67
CA GLY A 71 -10.09 -3.85 4.47
C GLY A 71 -10.90 -4.75 3.53
N ALA A 72 -11.83 -4.16 2.78
CA ALA A 72 -12.73 -4.89 1.89
C ALA A 72 -12.47 -4.65 0.40
N SER A 73 -11.73 -3.61 0.04
CA SER A 73 -11.49 -3.22 -1.35
C SER A 73 -10.08 -3.54 -1.80
N HIS A 74 -9.95 -3.96 -3.07
CA HIS A 74 -8.65 -4.13 -3.69
C HIS A 74 -7.95 -2.77 -3.86
N PRO A 75 -6.60 -2.74 -3.87
CA PRO A 75 -5.83 -1.53 -4.14
C PRO A 75 -6.26 -0.81 -5.43
N GLU A 76 -6.61 -1.56 -6.47
CA GLU A 76 -7.08 -1.04 -7.75
C GLU A 76 -8.38 -0.23 -7.60
N GLN A 77 -9.36 -0.78 -6.88
CA GLN A 77 -10.65 -0.12 -6.63
C GLN A 77 -10.49 1.16 -5.82
N LEU A 78 -9.56 1.16 -4.86
CA LEU A 78 -9.24 2.33 -4.05
C LEU A 78 -8.62 3.45 -4.90
N ALA A 79 -7.68 3.10 -5.79
CA ALA A 79 -7.05 4.06 -6.70
C ALA A 79 -8.06 4.68 -7.69
N GLU A 80 -8.92 3.87 -8.32
CA GLU A 80 -9.97 4.37 -9.22
C GLU A 80 -10.98 5.27 -8.50
N CYS A 81 -11.40 4.87 -7.30
CA CYS A 81 -12.34 5.64 -6.50
C CYS A 81 -11.73 7.00 -6.10
N ALA A 82 -10.49 7.00 -5.60
CA ALA A 82 -9.76 8.22 -5.27
C ALA A 82 -9.59 9.15 -6.48
N ALA A 83 -9.24 8.60 -7.65
CA ALA A 83 -9.14 9.37 -8.89
C ALA A 83 -10.49 9.96 -9.32
N SER A 84 -11.59 9.21 -9.16
CA SER A 84 -12.95 9.66 -9.47
C SER A 84 -13.46 10.74 -8.51
N LEU A 85 -13.04 10.70 -7.25
CA LEU A 85 -13.34 11.70 -6.23
C LEU A 85 -12.46 12.95 -6.33
N GLY A 86 -11.43 12.90 -7.17
CA GLY A 86 -10.48 13.98 -7.39
C GLY A 86 -9.56 14.25 -6.22
N LEU A 87 -9.10 13.18 -5.55
CA LEU A 87 -8.12 13.29 -4.47
C LEU A 87 -6.75 13.76 -5.00
N ASP A 88 -6.07 14.57 -4.19
CA ASP A 88 -4.72 15.08 -4.48
C ASP A 88 -3.65 14.02 -4.25
N ALA A 89 -3.86 13.15 -3.24
CA ALA A 89 -3.07 11.95 -3.03
C ALA A 89 -3.88 10.90 -2.26
N LEU A 90 -3.44 9.64 -2.33
CA LEU A 90 -3.97 8.55 -1.52
C LEU A 90 -2.80 7.81 -0.87
N ALA A 91 -2.88 7.63 0.45
CA ALA A 91 -1.99 6.74 1.18
C ALA A 91 -2.58 5.33 1.22
N LEU A 92 -1.76 4.31 0.94
CA LEU A 92 -2.11 2.94 1.31
C LEU A 92 -1.34 2.56 2.58
N THR A 93 -2.08 2.22 3.63
CA THR A 93 -1.58 1.96 4.99
C THR A 93 -2.08 0.59 5.46
N ASP A 94 -1.64 -0.47 4.79
CA ASP A 94 -2.04 -1.83 5.17
C ASP A 94 -1.47 -2.23 6.53
N ARG A 95 -2.20 -3.11 7.23
CA ARG A 95 -1.87 -3.59 8.58
C ARG A 95 -0.61 -4.45 8.59
N ASN A 96 0.33 -4.08 9.45
CA ASN A 96 1.57 -4.78 9.78
C ASN A 96 2.46 -5.11 8.57
N GLY A 97 2.30 -4.41 7.46
CA GLY A 97 2.93 -4.79 6.21
C GLY A 97 2.71 -3.82 5.06
N LEU A 98 3.37 -4.12 3.95
CA LEU A 98 3.33 -3.36 2.70
C LEU A 98 2.80 -4.24 1.56
N TYR A 99 1.82 -5.10 1.84
CA TYR A 99 1.46 -6.20 0.95
C TYR A 99 0.75 -5.72 -0.33
N GLY A 100 -0.09 -4.69 -0.23
CA GLY A 100 -0.85 -4.14 -1.36
C GLY A 100 -0.11 -3.07 -2.19
N VAL A 101 1.08 -2.62 -1.77
CA VAL A 101 1.70 -1.38 -2.30
C VAL A 101 2.07 -1.44 -3.77
N VAL A 102 2.51 -2.60 -4.28
CA VAL A 102 2.88 -2.75 -5.70
C VAL A 102 1.63 -2.65 -6.58
N ARG A 103 0.55 -3.35 -6.19
CA ARG A 103 -0.74 -3.30 -6.91
C ARG A 103 -1.33 -1.90 -6.89
N PHE A 104 -1.24 -1.23 -5.73
CA PHE A 104 -1.64 0.15 -5.58
C PHE A 104 -0.87 1.09 -6.49
N ALA A 105 0.47 1.00 -6.49
CA ALA A 105 1.34 1.85 -7.32
C ALA A 105 1.06 1.66 -8.81
N GLU A 106 0.87 0.42 -9.27
CA GLU A 106 0.51 0.12 -10.67
C GLU A 106 -0.84 0.75 -11.05
N ALA A 107 -1.85 0.60 -10.20
CA ALA A 107 -3.19 1.13 -10.46
C ALA A 107 -3.21 2.67 -10.42
N ALA A 108 -2.61 3.26 -9.39
CA ALA A 108 -2.53 4.69 -9.21
C ALA A 108 -1.79 5.37 -10.37
N ARG A 109 -0.71 4.77 -10.88
CA ARG A 109 -0.01 5.26 -12.07
C ARG A 109 -0.93 5.27 -13.31
N ALA A 110 -1.73 4.24 -13.50
CA ALA A 110 -2.65 4.16 -14.65
C ALA A 110 -3.72 5.26 -14.64
N VAL A 111 -4.12 5.73 -13.46
CA VAL A 111 -5.05 6.85 -13.28
C VAL A 111 -4.35 8.17 -12.91
N ALA A 112 -3.02 8.24 -13.03
CA ALA A 112 -2.21 9.41 -12.65
C ALA A 112 -2.50 9.96 -11.23
N LEU A 113 -2.79 9.10 -10.26
CA LEU A 113 -3.04 9.46 -8.86
C LEU A 113 -1.72 9.50 -8.06
N PRO A 114 -1.39 10.60 -7.36
CA PRO A 114 -0.24 10.67 -6.49
C PRO A 114 -0.37 9.71 -5.30
N THR A 115 0.68 8.93 -5.07
CA THR A 115 0.70 7.86 -4.07
C THR A 115 1.54 8.22 -2.86
N VAL A 116 0.99 7.96 -1.68
CA VAL A 116 1.72 7.92 -0.42
C VAL A 116 1.79 6.45 0.03
N PHE A 117 2.96 6.03 0.50
CA PHE A 117 3.15 4.66 0.97
C PHE A 117 3.30 4.67 2.49
N GLY A 118 2.54 3.82 3.16
CA GLY A 118 2.53 3.73 4.60
C GLY A 118 2.13 2.35 5.10
N THR A 119 2.03 2.23 6.42
CA THR A 119 1.58 1.00 7.09
C THR A 119 0.97 1.34 8.44
N GLU A 120 -0.07 0.61 8.83
CA GLU A 120 -0.62 0.66 10.20
C GLU A 120 0.01 -0.47 11.00
N ILE A 121 0.71 -0.16 12.09
CA ILE A 121 1.39 -1.15 12.93
C ILE A 121 0.83 -1.15 14.35
N SER A 122 0.59 -2.33 14.90
CA SER A 122 0.23 -2.49 16.31
C SER A 122 1.51 -2.49 17.16
N CYS A 123 1.79 -1.38 17.84
CA CYS A 123 2.99 -1.20 18.63
C CYS A 123 2.72 -1.37 20.13
N GLY A 124 3.59 -2.14 20.78
CA GLY A 124 3.69 -2.17 22.23
C GLY A 124 4.66 -1.14 22.78
N GLY A 125 4.54 -0.88 24.08
CA GLY A 125 5.48 -0.04 24.84
C GLY A 125 4.99 1.38 25.09
N PHE A 126 3.67 1.62 25.05
CA PHE A 126 3.09 2.86 25.56
C PHE A 126 2.81 2.73 27.05
N ASP A 127 3.52 3.51 27.87
CA ASP A 127 3.40 3.40 29.33
C ASP A 127 1.97 3.73 29.77
N GLY A 128 1.34 2.78 30.47
CA GLY A 128 -0.02 2.93 31.00
C GLY A 128 -1.14 2.77 29.97
N VAL A 129 -0.82 2.36 28.73
CA VAL A 129 -1.80 2.07 27.66
C VAL A 129 -1.63 0.63 27.15
N GLY A 130 -0.40 0.12 27.13
CA GLY A 130 -0.08 -1.20 26.59
C GLY A 130 0.21 -1.13 25.10
N ASP A 131 -0.59 -1.86 24.31
CA ASP A 131 -0.44 -1.94 22.86
C ASP A 131 -1.42 -0.97 22.17
N GLY A 132 -0.96 -0.30 21.13
CA GLY A 132 -1.78 0.64 20.35
C GLY A 132 -1.27 0.79 18.92
N ASP A 133 -2.21 1.03 18.01
CA ASP A 133 -1.89 1.17 16.59
C ASP A 133 -1.28 2.54 16.31
N LEU A 134 -0.38 2.60 15.33
CA LEU A 134 0.23 3.81 14.80
C LEU A 134 0.25 3.70 13.28
N VAL A 135 0.07 4.81 12.58
CA VAL A 135 0.18 4.84 11.11
C VAL A 135 1.47 5.52 10.72
N LEU A 136 2.33 4.82 10.00
CA LEU A 136 3.56 5.37 9.44
C LEU A 136 3.34 5.76 7.98
N LEU A 137 3.78 6.97 7.59
CA LEU A 137 3.80 7.42 6.20
C LEU A 137 5.23 7.77 5.78
N ALA A 138 5.73 7.10 4.74
CA ALA A 138 7.09 7.30 4.25
C ALA A 138 7.29 8.70 3.64
N LYS A 139 8.32 9.41 4.08
CA LYS A 139 8.82 10.64 3.44
C LYS A 139 9.74 10.26 2.29
N GLY A 140 9.16 10.01 1.12
CA GLY A 140 9.90 9.64 -0.09
C GLY A 140 10.53 8.24 -0.07
N PRO A 141 11.36 7.90 -1.08
CA PRO A 141 11.99 6.58 -1.23
C PRO A 141 12.85 6.14 -0.02
N ALA A 142 13.61 7.07 0.57
CA ALA A 142 14.42 6.79 1.75
C ALA A 142 13.55 6.45 2.97
N GLY A 143 12.43 7.18 3.14
CA GLY A 143 11.43 6.88 4.16
C GLY A 143 10.84 5.49 4.01
N TYR A 144 10.51 5.13 2.78
CA TYR A 144 9.96 3.81 2.45
C TYR A 144 10.94 2.69 2.77
N ALA A 145 12.22 2.84 2.42
CA ALA A 145 13.24 1.84 2.73
C ALA A 145 13.41 1.63 4.25
N ARG A 146 13.40 2.71 5.04
CA ARG A 146 13.48 2.66 6.51
C ARG A 146 12.25 2.01 7.12
N MET A 147 11.06 2.38 6.65
CA MET A 147 9.79 1.80 7.09
C MET A 147 9.71 0.32 6.75
N ALA A 148 10.07 -0.09 5.52
CA ALA A 148 10.11 -1.48 5.10
C ALA A 148 11.07 -2.32 5.96
N ARG A 149 12.21 -1.74 6.35
CA ARG A 149 13.14 -2.36 7.29
C ARG A 149 12.51 -2.54 8.68
N ALA A 150 11.91 -1.50 9.26
CA ALA A 150 11.25 -1.58 10.56
C ALA A 150 10.12 -2.63 10.58
N VAL A 151 9.31 -2.67 9.51
CA VAL A 151 8.28 -3.69 9.31
C VAL A 151 8.89 -5.09 9.27
N SER A 152 9.96 -5.28 8.50
CA SER A 152 10.64 -6.58 8.38
C SER A 152 11.25 -7.04 9.70
N GLU A 153 11.90 -6.14 10.45
CA GLU A 153 12.49 -6.44 11.76
C GLU A 153 11.40 -6.86 12.77
N GLY A 154 10.26 -6.17 12.81
CA GLY A 154 9.15 -6.54 13.71
C GLY A 154 8.44 -7.84 13.31
N GLN A 155 8.34 -8.13 12.01
CA GLN A 155 7.83 -9.41 11.51
C GLN A 155 8.77 -10.58 11.89
N LEU A 156 10.09 -10.38 11.78
CA LEU A 156 11.09 -11.39 12.15
C LEU A 156 11.21 -11.59 13.67
N ALA A 157 10.93 -10.57 14.47
CA ALA A 157 10.92 -10.66 15.93
C ALA A 157 9.70 -11.40 16.49
N GLY A 158 8.62 -11.49 15.70
CA GLY A 158 7.35 -12.09 16.09
C GLY A 158 7.15 -13.52 15.59
N SER A 159 5.88 -13.94 15.62
CA SER A 159 5.42 -15.22 15.09
C SER A 159 4.46 -15.00 13.90
N LYS A 160 4.04 -16.07 13.24
CA LYS A 160 3.11 -15.95 12.11
C LYS A 160 1.81 -15.28 12.55
N ASN A 161 1.48 -14.15 11.92
CA ASN A 161 0.32 -13.29 12.22
C ASN A 161 0.42 -12.52 13.56
N GLU A 162 1.57 -12.58 14.25
CA GLU A 162 1.80 -11.91 15.53
C GLU A 162 3.17 -11.19 15.48
N PRO A 163 3.32 -10.16 14.62
CA PRO A 163 4.54 -9.38 14.58
C PRO A 163 4.73 -8.60 15.88
N VAL A 164 5.98 -8.34 16.26
CA VAL A 164 6.33 -7.62 17.48
C VAL A 164 6.95 -6.29 17.13
N PHE A 165 6.21 -5.21 17.31
CA PHE A 165 6.69 -3.84 17.14
C PHE A 165 6.80 -3.16 18.50
N ARG A 166 8.00 -2.68 18.85
CA ARG A 166 8.19 -1.80 20.01
C ARG A 166 8.35 -0.37 19.55
N VAL A 167 7.69 0.57 20.21
CA VAL A 167 7.72 1.99 19.82
C VAL A 167 9.15 2.54 19.71
N GLY A 168 10.03 2.16 20.64
CA GLY A 168 11.44 2.59 20.64
C GLY A 168 12.24 2.05 19.45
N ASP A 169 12.07 0.76 19.12
CA ASP A 169 12.77 0.11 18.01
C ASP A 169 12.33 0.72 16.68
N VAL A 170 11.01 0.88 16.50
CA VAL A 170 10.44 1.52 15.31
C VAL A 170 10.92 2.96 15.19
N ALA A 171 10.81 3.76 16.26
CA ALA A 171 11.23 5.15 16.28
C ALA A 171 12.72 5.30 15.92
N SER A 172 13.59 4.43 16.44
CA SER A 172 15.03 4.45 16.12
C SER A 172 15.33 4.31 14.63
N THR A 173 14.43 3.67 13.88
CA THR A 173 14.59 3.43 12.44
C THR A 173 13.92 4.51 11.59
N VAL A 174 12.78 5.05 12.03
CA VAL A 174 11.90 5.88 11.17
C VAL A 174 11.77 7.35 11.56
N ARG A 175 12.30 7.79 12.72
CA ARG A 175 12.07 9.12 13.32
C ARG A 175 12.02 10.27 12.31
N ASP A 176 13.08 10.47 11.53
CA ASP A 176 13.21 11.60 10.60
C ASP A 176 12.78 11.27 9.16
N HIS A 177 12.22 10.08 8.98
CA HIS A 177 11.99 9.46 7.68
C HIS A 177 10.51 9.15 7.42
N CYS A 178 9.66 9.22 8.44
CA CYS A 178 8.22 9.01 8.32
C CYS A 178 7.46 10.11 9.06
N PHE A 179 6.24 10.40 8.60
CA PHE A 179 5.22 10.95 9.49
C PHE A 179 4.54 9.82 10.27
N VAL A 180 4.11 10.12 11.49
CA VAL A 180 3.42 9.18 12.37
C VAL A 180 2.08 9.78 12.77
N LEU A 181 0.99 9.14 12.38
CA LEU A 181 -0.34 9.53 12.81
C LEU A 181 -0.71 8.82 14.11
N THR A 182 -1.53 9.49 14.93
CA THR A 182 -2.07 8.95 16.19
C THR A 182 -2.98 7.73 16.01
N GLY A 183 -3.41 7.44 14.78
CA GLY A 183 -4.20 6.26 14.42
C GLY A 183 -5.71 6.48 14.55
N GLY A 184 -6.43 5.45 14.12
CA GLY A 184 -7.89 5.36 14.24
C GLY A 184 -8.35 4.93 15.63
N ARG A 185 -9.47 4.19 15.70
CA ARG A 185 -10.05 3.67 16.96
C ARG A 185 -9.06 2.86 17.79
N GLU A 186 -8.24 2.05 17.14
CA GLU A 186 -7.26 1.18 17.79
C GLU A 186 -5.92 1.90 18.09
N GLY A 187 -5.84 3.20 17.78
CA GLY A 187 -4.64 4.01 17.96
C GLY A 187 -4.29 4.22 19.43
N ALA A 188 -2.99 4.26 19.76
CA ALA A 188 -2.52 4.34 21.14
C ALA A 188 -3.10 5.53 21.93
N VAL A 189 -3.20 6.71 21.30
CA VAL A 189 -3.76 7.91 21.93
C VAL A 189 -5.26 7.80 22.16
N VAL A 190 -5.99 7.20 21.20
CA VAL A 190 -7.44 7.05 21.25
C VAL A 190 -7.84 6.02 22.30
N ARG A 191 -7.17 4.86 22.34
CA ARG A 191 -7.41 3.86 23.41
C ARG A 191 -7.15 4.44 24.80
N ALA A 192 -6.04 5.15 24.96
CA ALA A 192 -5.74 5.82 26.23
C ALA A 192 -6.83 6.81 26.65
N PHE A 193 -7.42 7.53 25.68
CA PHE A 193 -8.54 8.43 25.91
C PHE A 193 -9.79 7.67 26.35
N GLU A 194 -10.16 6.61 25.64
CA GLU A 194 -11.38 5.83 25.89
C GLU A 194 -11.32 5.06 27.22
N ASP A 195 -10.18 4.43 27.52
CA ASP A 195 -10.01 3.57 28.70
C ASP A 195 -9.72 4.37 29.98
N HIS A 196 -8.99 5.49 29.86
CA HIS A 196 -8.38 6.18 31.01
C HIS A 196 -8.54 7.71 30.98
N GLY A 197 -9.21 8.26 29.98
CA GLY A 197 -9.56 9.68 29.88
C GLY A 197 -8.46 10.60 29.32
N PRO A 198 -8.74 11.92 29.25
CA PRO A 198 -7.90 12.89 28.53
C PRO A 198 -6.44 12.96 29.02
N ALA A 199 -6.20 12.82 30.32
CA ALA A 199 -4.85 12.89 30.87
C ALA A 199 -3.98 11.71 30.43
N ALA A 200 -4.57 10.53 30.21
CA ALA A 200 -3.84 9.38 29.69
C ALA A 200 -3.52 9.54 28.19
N ALA A 201 -4.48 10.05 27.41
CA ALA A 201 -4.27 10.41 26.02
C ALA A 201 -3.13 11.42 25.83
N GLN A 202 -3.09 12.47 26.66
CA GLN A 202 -2.01 13.46 26.63
C GLN A 202 -0.64 12.84 26.91
N ARG A 203 -0.55 11.88 27.84
CA ARG A 203 0.69 11.15 28.12
C ARG A 203 1.11 10.27 26.95
N ALA A 204 0.18 9.54 26.36
CA ALA A 204 0.44 8.69 25.19
C ALA A 204 0.94 9.54 23.99
N LEU A 205 0.29 10.67 23.72
CA LEU A 205 0.72 11.61 22.68
C LEU A 205 2.11 12.19 22.98
N SER A 206 2.38 12.56 24.23
CA SER A 206 3.71 13.05 24.64
C SER A 206 4.81 11.99 24.47
N GLN A 207 4.51 10.71 24.73
CA GLN A 207 5.44 9.61 24.47
C GLN A 207 5.71 9.44 22.97
N MET A 208 4.67 9.52 22.12
CA MET A 208 4.84 9.52 20.67
C MET A 208 5.72 10.68 20.21
N VAL A 209 5.49 11.90 20.71
CA VAL A 209 6.31 13.08 20.39
C VAL A 209 7.75 12.91 20.85
N CYS A 210 7.98 12.34 22.03
CA CYS A 210 9.33 12.05 22.53
C CYS A 210 10.07 11.09 21.59
N ALA A 211 9.41 9.99 21.21
CA ALA A 211 9.96 8.94 20.35
C ALA A 211 10.21 9.41 18.92
N PHE A 212 9.20 10.00 18.27
CA PHE A 212 9.24 10.32 16.84
C PHE A 212 9.61 11.77 16.52
N GLY A 213 9.58 12.67 17.50
CA GLY A 213 9.81 14.10 17.33
C GLY A 213 8.55 14.85 16.89
N ALA A 214 8.34 16.05 17.43
CA ALA A 214 7.12 16.85 17.21
C ALA A 214 6.84 17.13 15.73
N GLY A 215 7.86 17.46 14.94
CA GLY A 215 7.73 17.71 13.50
C GLY A 215 7.38 16.48 12.65
N ASN A 216 7.33 15.29 13.24
CA ASN A 216 7.00 14.04 12.56
C ASN A 216 5.67 13.44 13.06
N VAL A 217 5.09 13.94 14.14
CA VAL A 217 3.82 13.45 14.69
C VAL A 217 2.66 14.31 14.18
N LEU A 218 1.64 13.68 13.62
CA LEU A 218 0.41 14.32 13.17
C LEU A 218 -0.76 13.77 13.97
N VAL A 219 -1.59 14.67 14.51
CA VAL A 219 -2.79 14.29 15.23
C VAL A 219 -3.90 14.01 14.22
N GLU A 220 -4.35 12.76 14.20
CA GLU A 220 -5.36 12.28 13.27
C GLU A 220 -6.76 12.55 13.80
N LEU A 221 -7.58 13.26 13.01
CA LEU A 221 -8.99 13.46 13.28
C LEU A 221 -9.81 12.66 12.27
N TRP A 222 -10.76 11.88 12.77
CA TRP A 222 -11.70 11.10 11.99
C TRP A 222 -13.12 11.30 12.55
N ASP A 223 -14.14 11.16 11.69
CA ASP A 223 -15.54 11.29 12.07
C ASP A 223 -16.37 10.30 11.25
N HIS A 224 -16.89 9.29 11.94
CA HIS A 224 -17.75 8.25 11.39
C HIS A 224 -19.22 8.46 11.74
N GLY A 225 -19.56 9.61 12.33
CA GLY A 225 -20.90 10.00 12.77
C GLY A 225 -21.29 9.45 14.13
N ASP A 226 -20.33 8.96 14.93
CA ASP A 226 -20.62 8.55 16.30
C ASP A 226 -20.82 9.79 17.19
N PRO A 227 -21.80 9.80 18.13
CA PRO A 227 -21.99 10.90 19.08
C PRO A 227 -20.71 11.35 19.80
N VAL A 228 -19.76 10.44 20.05
CA VAL A 228 -18.52 10.74 20.77
C VAL A 228 -17.38 11.24 19.89
N ASP A 229 -17.49 11.12 18.55
CA ASP A 229 -16.42 11.52 17.62
C ASP A 229 -16.05 12.99 17.76
N THR A 230 -17.04 13.87 17.89
CA THR A 230 -16.79 15.31 18.05
C THR A 230 -16.10 15.61 19.37
N ILE A 231 -16.49 14.96 20.47
CA ILE A 231 -15.87 15.16 21.78
C ILE A 231 -14.42 14.71 21.76
N ARG A 232 -14.14 13.52 21.21
CA ARG A 232 -12.77 13.03 21.03
C ARG A 232 -11.95 14.01 20.20
N ASN A 233 -12.46 14.46 19.06
CA ASN A 233 -11.74 15.36 18.16
C ASN A 233 -11.46 16.73 18.81
N ASP A 234 -12.38 17.29 19.60
CA ASP A 234 -12.14 18.52 20.38
C ASP A 234 -10.96 18.35 21.35
N HIS A 235 -10.91 17.21 22.04
CA HIS A 235 -9.80 16.90 22.94
C HIS A 235 -8.48 16.71 22.17
N LEU A 236 -8.49 15.97 21.06
CA LEU A 236 -7.31 15.79 20.21
C LEU A 236 -6.75 17.11 19.67
N VAL A 237 -7.63 18.01 19.20
CA VAL A 237 -7.21 19.34 18.73
C VAL A 237 -6.60 20.18 19.85
N ARG A 238 -7.20 20.13 21.06
CA ARG A 238 -6.65 20.82 22.22
C ARG A 238 -5.25 20.30 22.57
N MET A 239 -5.09 18.98 22.64
CA MET A 239 -3.82 18.33 22.93
C MET A 239 -2.76 18.63 21.86
N ALA A 240 -3.16 18.66 20.58
CA ALA A 240 -2.30 19.06 19.48
C ALA A 240 -1.80 20.50 19.64
N ALA A 241 -2.69 21.44 19.98
CA ALA A 241 -2.32 22.83 20.21
C ALA A 241 -1.38 23.02 21.41
N GLU A 242 -1.59 22.26 22.50
CA GLU A 242 -0.72 22.29 23.69
C GLU A 242 0.71 21.78 23.41
N LEU A 243 0.86 20.88 22.43
CA LEU A 243 2.14 20.28 22.04
C LEU A 243 2.72 20.85 20.73
N ASP A 244 2.12 21.90 20.16
CA ASP A 244 2.48 22.50 18.87
C ASP A 244 2.53 21.48 17.71
N LEU A 245 1.53 20.60 17.66
CA LEU A 245 1.38 19.57 16.64
C LEU A 245 0.33 19.97 15.60
N GLN A 246 0.53 19.47 14.39
CA GLN A 246 -0.45 19.63 13.31
C GLN A 246 -1.56 18.58 13.40
N CYS A 247 -2.79 18.98 13.06
CA CYS A 247 -3.91 18.06 12.87
C CYS A 247 -4.14 17.79 11.38
N VAL A 248 -4.52 16.56 11.05
CA VAL A 248 -4.94 16.16 9.70
C VAL A 248 -6.27 15.41 9.78
N ALA A 249 -7.16 15.66 8.81
CA ALA A 249 -8.35 14.83 8.64
C ALA A 249 -8.00 13.57 7.85
N THR A 250 -8.52 12.45 8.32
CA THR A 250 -8.56 11.18 7.59
C THR A 250 -9.97 10.62 7.65
N ASN A 251 -10.23 9.54 6.94
CA ASN A 251 -11.46 8.78 7.12
C ASN A 251 -11.23 7.34 7.62
N ASN A 252 -9.99 6.95 7.92
CA ASN A 252 -9.62 5.59 8.35
C ASN A 252 -10.31 4.53 7.47
N VAL A 253 -10.09 4.64 6.17
CA VAL A 253 -10.86 3.96 5.14
C VAL A 253 -10.67 2.44 5.23
N SER A 254 -11.79 1.72 5.19
CA SER A 254 -11.83 0.24 5.12
C SER A 254 -12.38 -0.27 3.79
N TYR A 255 -13.05 0.58 3.00
CA TYR A 255 -13.64 0.21 1.73
C TYR A 255 -13.71 1.40 0.77
N ALA A 256 -13.73 1.17 -0.55
CA ALA A 256 -13.72 2.24 -1.54
C ALA A 256 -15.05 2.99 -1.58
N VAL A 257 -16.17 2.26 -1.60
CA VAL A 257 -17.51 2.83 -1.81
C VAL A 257 -18.51 2.41 -0.72
N PRO A 258 -19.55 3.22 -0.40
CA PRO A 258 -20.51 2.91 0.66
C PRO A 258 -21.20 1.54 0.51
N ALA A 259 -21.43 1.09 -0.72
CA ALA A 259 -22.07 -0.20 -1.00
C ALA A 259 -21.28 -1.41 -0.45
N GLN A 260 -19.97 -1.26 -0.21
CA GLN A 260 -19.10 -2.31 0.33
C GLN A 260 -19.14 -2.40 1.87
N HIS A 261 -19.89 -1.55 2.55
CA HIS A 261 -20.04 -1.58 4.02
C HIS A 261 -20.47 -2.96 4.53
N ARG A 262 -21.46 -3.61 3.89
CA ARG A 262 -21.93 -4.95 4.31
C ARG A 262 -20.83 -6.00 4.21
N LEU A 263 -19.98 -5.92 3.19
CA LEU A 263 -18.84 -6.82 3.01
C LEU A 263 -17.80 -6.60 4.11
N ALA A 264 -17.45 -5.35 4.39
CA ALA A 264 -16.53 -5.00 5.47
C ALA A 264 -17.04 -5.46 6.84
N THR A 265 -18.34 -5.30 7.10
CA THR A 265 -19.00 -5.81 8.31
C THR A 265 -18.91 -7.34 8.42
N ALA A 266 -19.13 -8.07 7.32
CA ALA A 266 -18.97 -9.52 7.31
C ALA A 266 -17.51 -9.94 7.58
N PHE A 267 -16.53 -9.23 7.02
CA PHE A 267 -15.11 -9.47 7.29
C PHE A 267 -14.75 -9.25 8.76
N ALA A 268 -15.28 -8.19 9.39
CA ALA A 268 -15.07 -7.91 10.80
C ALA A 268 -15.63 -9.03 11.70
N ALA A 269 -16.78 -9.60 11.37
CA ALA A 269 -17.35 -10.74 12.10
C ALA A 269 -16.50 -12.02 11.92
N VAL A 270 -16.06 -12.30 10.69
CA VAL A 270 -15.17 -13.45 10.40
C VAL A 270 -13.83 -13.31 11.12
N HIS A 271 -13.26 -12.11 11.17
CA HIS A 271 -12.02 -11.82 11.89
C HIS A 271 -12.14 -12.18 13.38
N GLN A 272 -13.27 -11.81 13.99
CA GLN A 272 -13.57 -12.09 15.39
C GLN A 272 -14.04 -13.52 15.65
N ARG A 273 -14.22 -14.34 14.61
CA ARG A 273 -14.75 -15.71 14.68
C ARG A 273 -16.10 -15.77 15.41
N ALA A 274 -16.95 -14.78 15.17
CA ALA A 274 -18.21 -14.59 15.88
C ALA A 274 -19.37 -14.36 14.89
N ALA A 275 -20.60 -14.57 15.34
CA ALA A 275 -21.78 -14.23 14.54
C ALA A 275 -21.92 -12.70 14.44
N LEU A 276 -22.68 -12.23 13.44
CA LEU A 276 -22.96 -10.79 13.28
C LEU A 276 -23.61 -10.20 14.53
N ASP A 277 -24.57 -10.92 15.11
CA ASP A 277 -25.29 -10.49 16.32
C ASP A 277 -24.34 -10.32 17.53
N ASP A 278 -23.29 -11.14 17.63
CA ASP A 278 -22.32 -11.09 18.74
C ASP A 278 -21.36 -9.89 18.65
N VAL A 279 -21.12 -9.40 17.42
CA VAL A 279 -20.20 -8.30 17.16
C VAL A 279 -20.91 -6.98 16.91
N ASP A 280 -22.24 -6.95 16.89
CA ASP A 280 -23.05 -5.77 16.54
C ASP A 280 -22.64 -4.52 17.31
N HIS A 281 -22.45 -4.63 18.63
CA HIS A 281 -21.99 -3.54 19.49
C HIS A 281 -20.58 -2.99 19.16
N ARG A 282 -19.79 -3.72 18.36
CA ARG A 282 -18.44 -3.33 17.90
C ARG A 282 -18.40 -2.90 16.44
N LEU A 283 -19.48 -3.15 15.68
CA LEU A 283 -19.59 -2.76 14.28
C LEU A 283 -19.90 -1.27 14.17
N SER A 284 -19.46 -0.67 13.06
CA SER A 284 -19.81 0.72 12.78
C SER A 284 -21.32 0.80 12.50
N PRO A 285 -22.05 1.74 13.13
CA PRO A 285 -23.50 1.87 12.96
C PRO A 285 -23.90 2.38 11.57
N ALA A 286 -22.94 2.87 10.78
CA ALA A 286 -23.20 3.44 9.46
C ALA A 286 -22.09 3.12 8.44
N ALA A 287 -22.45 3.24 7.17
CA ALA A 287 -21.52 3.08 6.04
C ALA A 287 -20.66 4.33 5.86
N THR A 288 -19.76 4.63 6.80
CA THR A 288 -19.03 5.91 6.84
C THR A 288 -17.52 5.81 6.61
N ALA A 289 -16.92 4.62 6.70
CA ALA A 289 -15.48 4.36 6.50
C ALA A 289 -15.10 4.11 5.01
N TYR A 290 -15.73 4.84 4.08
CA TYR A 290 -15.46 4.79 2.64
C TYR A 290 -14.55 5.93 2.16
N LEU A 291 -14.02 5.91 0.93
CA LEU A 291 -13.29 7.07 0.40
C LEU A 291 -14.23 8.27 0.18
N ARG A 292 -13.88 9.43 0.76
CA ARG A 292 -14.66 10.66 0.63
C ARG A 292 -13.95 11.69 -0.24
N SER A 293 -14.73 12.48 -0.97
CA SER A 293 -14.23 13.66 -1.66
C SER A 293 -13.80 14.75 -0.67
N GLY A 294 -12.94 15.67 -1.09
CA GLY A 294 -12.57 16.82 -0.27
C GLY A 294 -13.77 17.67 0.17
N ALA A 295 -14.78 17.83 -0.69
CA ALA A 295 -16.00 18.58 -0.35
C ALA A 295 -16.89 17.87 0.69
N GLU A 296 -16.87 16.54 0.76
CA GLU A 296 -17.51 15.81 1.86
C GLU A 296 -16.73 15.98 3.16
N GLN A 297 -15.40 15.90 3.11
CA GLN A 297 -14.55 16.07 4.29
C GLN A 297 -14.59 17.50 4.84
N GLU A 298 -14.54 18.54 4.00
CA GLU A 298 -14.64 19.93 4.43
C GLU A 298 -15.95 20.21 5.16
N ARG A 299 -17.07 19.64 4.68
CA ARG A 299 -18.37 19.75 5.37
C ARG A 299 -18.37 19.04 6.72
N ARG A 300 -17.78 17.84 6.78
CA ARG A 300 -17.73 17.02 7.99
C ARG A 300 -16.83 17.65 9.07
N PHE A 301 -15.67 18.15 8.66
CA PHE A 301 -14.68 18.79 9.53
C PHE A 301 -14.83 20.31 9.60
N ALA A 302 -16.01 20.87 9.28
CA ALA A 302 -16.25 22.32 9.33
C ALA A 302 -15.95 22.96 10.71
N ARG A 303 -16.04 22.16 11.79
CA ARG A 303 -15.66 22.56 13.16
C ARG A 303 -14.15 22.75 13.35
N TYR A 304 -13.32 22.12 12.51
CA TYR A 304 -11.86 22.08 12.61
C TYR A 304 -11.25 22.65 11.32
N PRO A 305 -11.32 23.97 11.11
CA PRO A 305 -10.90 24.57 9.85
C PRO A 305 -9.43 24.29 9.56
N GLY A 306 -9.13 23.90 8.31
CA GLY A 306 -7.78 23.69 7.81
C GLY A 306 -7.27 22.24 7.87
N VAL A 307 -7.85 21.34 8.67
CA VAL A 307 -7.33 19.96 8.82
C VAL A 307 -7.43 19.13 7.53
N VAL A 308 -8.44 19.39 6.69
CA VAL A 308 -8.64 18.74 5.38
C VAL A 308 -7.58 19.19 4.38
N ARG A 309 -7.35 20.51 4.28
CA ARG A 309 -6.29 21.08 3.44
C ARG A 309 -4.89 20.68 3.92
N ASN A 310 -4.70 20.55 5.24
CA ASN A 310 -3.44 20.11 5.79
C ASN A 310 -3.12 18.66 5.41
N ALA A 311 -4.14 17.78 5.39
CA ALA A 311 -3.98 16.41 4.88
C ALA A 311 -3.51 16.42 3.41
N ALA A 312 -4.10 17.29 2.56
CA ALA A 312 -3.66 17.47 1.18
C ALA A 312 -2.21 17.96 1.08
N PHE A 313 -1.84 18.97 1.87
CA PHE A 313 -0.49 19.53 1.90
C PHE A 313 0.56 18.47 2.30
N VAL A 314 0.30 17.74 3.39
CA VAL A 314 1.17 16.64 3.85
C VAL A 314 1.26 15.55 2.78
N GLY A 315 0.12 15.09 2.26
CA GLY A 315 0.06 14.01 1.27
C GLY A 315 0.80 14.35 -0.02
N ALA A 316 0.57 15.55 -0.57
CA ALA A 316 1.27 16.01 -1.76
C ALA A 316 2.77 16.19 -1.52
N GLY A 317 3.18 16.64 -0.33
CA GLY A 317 4.58 16.86 0.01
C GLY A 317 5.42 15.58 0.14
N ILE A 318 4.78 14.42 0.35
CA ILE A 318 5.47 13.13 0.50
C ILE A 318 5.09 12.11 -0.57
N ALA A 319 4.29 12.49 -1.57
CA ALA A 319 3.90 11.61 -2.65
C ALA A 319 5.10 11.31 -3.58
N PHE A 320 5.26 10.05 -3.98
CA PHE A 320 6.29 9.62 -4.94
C PHE A 320 5.86 8.36 -5.69
N ASP A 321 6.46 8.11 -6.86
CA ASP A 321 6.27 6.86 -7.61
C ASP A 321 7.19 5.75 -7.08
N LEU A 322 6.62 4.58 -6.80
CA LEU A 322 7.35 3.41 -6.31
C LEU A 322 8.41 2.90 -7.31
N SER A 323 8.30 3.23 -8.60
CA SER A 323 9.32 2.90 -9.60
C SER A 323 10.71 3.46 -9.26
N LEU A 324 10.77 4.53 -8.47
CA LEU A 324 12.01 5.13 -7.95
C LEU A 324 12.73 4.26 -6.91
N VAL A 325 12.10 3.16 -6.46
CA VAL A 325 12.64 2.22 -5.46
C VAL A 325 13.16 0.93 -6.12
N ALA A 326 13.28 0.89 -7.45
CA ALA A 326 13.81 -0.27 -8.16
C ALA A 326 15.19 -0.67 -7.58
N PRO A 327 15.34 -1.89 -7.02
CA PRO A 327 16.59 -2.30 -6.40
C PRO A 327 17.68 -2.43 -7.47
N SER A 328 18.85 -1.86 -7.21
CA SER A 328 20.06 -2.19 -7.97
C SER A 328 20.33 -3.68 -7.82
N LEU A 329 20.49 -4.39 -8.94
CA LEU A 329 20.92 -5.79 -8.90
C LEU A 329 22.26 -5.90 -8.16
N PRO A 330 22.46 -6.90 -7.29
CA PRO A 330 23.75 -7.08 -6.63
C PRO A 330 24.82 -7.33 -7.71
N PRO A 331 25.99 -6.67 -7.60
CA PRO A 331 27.05 -6.87 -8.59
C PRO A 331 27.51 -8.33 -8.59
N PHE A 332 27.62 -8.91 -9.77
CA PHE A 332 28.12 -10.26 -9.96
C PHE A 332 29.64 -10.28 -9.74
N PRO A 333 30.18 -11.25 -8.97
CA PRO A 333 31.61 -11.36 -8.77
C PRO A 333 32.30 -11.82 -10.05
N CYS A 334 32.74 -10.86 -10.87
CA CYS A 334 33.45 -11.13 -12.11
C CYS A 334 34.91 -11.55 -11.85
N PRO A 335 35.41 -12.60 -12.51
CA PRO A 335 36.82 -12.97 -12.48
C PRO A 335 37.71 -11.84 -13.02
N GLU A 336 38.94 -11.77 -12.51
CA GLU A 336 40.04 -10.99 -13.11
C GLU A 336 39.77 -9.49 -13.27
N GLY A 337 38.86 -8.92 -12.48
CA GLY A 337 38.51 -7.49 -12.55
C GLY A 337 37.73 -7.10 -13.81
N LEU A 338 37.17 -8.08 -14.52
CA LEU A 338 36.27 -7.83 -15.65
C LEU A 338 35.00 -7.11 -15.18
N THR A 339 34.42 -6.32 -16.07
CA THR A 339 33.03 -5.87 -15.91
C THR A 339 32.05 -7.01 -16.15
N GLU A 340 30.82 -6.88 -15.64
CA GLU A 340 29.75 -7.87 -15.84
C GLU A 340 29.49 -8.13 -17.33
N MET A 341 29.47 -7.07 -18.15
CA MET A 341 29.28 -7.21 -19.59
C MET A 341 30.46 -7.87 -20.30
N GLN A 342 31.70 -7.60 -19.88
CA GLN A 342 32.86 -8.32 -20.44
C GLN A 342 32.83 -9.80 -20.06
N HIS A 343 32.50 -10.12 -18.81
CA HIS A 343 32.38 -11.49 -18.38
C HIS A 343 31.23 -12.21 -19.12
N LEU A 344 30.09 -11.56 -19.28
CA LEU A 344 28.96 -12.07 -20.06
C LEU A 344 29.35 -12.32 -21.52
N ARG A 345 30.04 -11.37 -22.17
CA ARG A 345 30.53 -11.53 -23.55
C ARG A 345 31.44 -12.76 -23.68
N ASN A 346 32.36 -12.98 -22.73
CA ASN A 346 33.25 -14.14 -22.74
C ASN A 346 32.48 -15.47 -22.57
N LEU A 347 31.52 -15.51 -21.65
CA LEU A 347 30.67 -16.69 -21.44
C LEU A 347 29.81 -17.00 -22.65
N VAL A 348 29.22 -15.96 -23.25
CA VAL A 348 28.38 -16.08 -24.44
C VAL A 348 29.20 -16.49 -25.65
N ASP A 349 30.40 -15.95 -25.86
CA ASP A 349 31.28 -16.33 -26.97
C ASP A 349 31.71 -17.80 -26.86
N ALA A 350 32.10 -18.25 -25.67
CA ALA A 350 32.42 -19.65 -25.40
C ALA A 350 31.21 -20.58 -25.59
N GLY A 351 30.03 -20.18 -25.12
CA GLY A 351 28.79 -20.93 -25.27
C GLY A 351 28.31 -21.01 -26.72
N ALA A 352 28.34 -19.89 -27.43
CA ALA A 352 27.95 -19.76 -28.82
C ALA A 352 28.90 -20.55 -29.73
N THR A 353 30.20 -20.49 -29.48
CA THR A 353 31.20 -21.28 -30.20
C THR A 353 30.96 -22.78 -30.03
N ARG A 354 30.63 -23.25 -28.82
CA ARG A 354 30.29 -24.67 -28.58
C ARG A 354 29.01 -25.10 -29.31
N ARG A 355 28.01 -24.22 -29.39
CA ARG A 355 26.67 -24.56 -29.92
C ARG A 355 26.50 -24.36 -31.42
N TYR A 356 27.07 -23.28 -31.95
CA TYR A 356 26.89 -22.84 -33.34
C TYR A 356 28.19 -22.88 -34.15
N GLY A 357 29.31 -23.19 -33.51
CA GLY A 357 30.64 -23.17 -34.11
C GLY A 357 31.29 -21.78 -34.07
N MET A 358 32.55 -21.73 -34.50
CA MET A 358 33.37 -20.51 -34.52
C MET A 358 32.65 -19.35 -35.22
N ARG A 359 32.81 -18.15 -34.66
CA ARG A 359 32.29 -16.91 -35.23
C ARG A 359 32.72 -16.79 -36.70
N PRO A 360 31.77 -16.63 -37.65
CA PRO A 360 32.12 -16.43 -39.05
C PRO A 360 32.85 -15.10 -39.24
N PRO A 361 33.78 -15.01 -40.20
CA PRO A 361 34.41 -13.75 -40.57
C PRO A 361 33.34 -12.73 -41.01
N ASP A 362 33.62 -11.44 -40.80
CA ASP A 362 32.73 -10.32 -41.13
C ASP A 362 32.57 -10.21 -42.66
N SER A 363 31.73 -11.06 -43.25
CA SER A 363 31.29 -10.96 -44.64
C SER A 363 29.79 -10.70 -44.65
N ALA A 364 29.39 -9.62 -45.34
CA ALA A 364 28.01 -9.18 -45.40
C ALA A 364 27.05 -10.19 -46.06
N GLU A 365 27.57 -11.28 -46.64
CA GLU A 365 26.85 -12.24 -47.47
C GLU A 365 26.72 -13.65 -46.84
N ASP A 366 27.23 -13.91 -45.64
CA ASP A 366 27.03 -15.23 -44.98
C ASP A 366 25.57 -15.38 -44.47
N LEU A 367 24.77 -16.12 -45.25
CA LEU A 367 23.36 -16.45 -44.94
C LEU A 367 23.21 -17.75 -44.13
N SER A 368 24.30 -18.36 -43.66
CA SER A 368 24.23 -19.57 -42.85
C SER A 368 23.45 -19.35 -41.55
N LEU A 369 22.84 -20.42 -41.04
CA LEU A 369 22.17 -20.40 -39.73
C LEU A 369 23.14 -19.99 -38.61
N ARG A 370 24.42 -20.33 -38.75
CA ARG A 370 25.50 -19.88 -37.86
C ARG A 370 25.67 -18.36 -37.89
N ALA A 371 25.82 -17.76 -39.06
CA ALA A 371 25.97 -16.31 -39.19
C ALA A 371 24.73 -15.54 -38.71
N ARG A 372 23.54 -16.10 -38.90
CA ARG A 372 22.31 -15.55 -38.31
C ARG A 372 22.32 -15.63 -36.79
N ALA A 373 22.73 -16.76 -36.20
CA ALA A 373 22.80 -16.92 -34.75
C ALA A 373 23.77 -15.91 -34.11
N TRP A 374 24.97 -15.74 -34.66
CA TRP A 374 25.95 -14.77 -34.17
C TRP A 374 25.46 -13.31 -34.28
N ARG A 375 24.74 -12.95 -35.37
CA ARG A 375 24.11 -11.62 -35.49
C ARG A 375 23.03 -11.37 -34.44
N THR A 376 22.19 -12.37 -34.15
CA THR A 376 21.18 -12.28 -33.08
C THR A 376 21.85 -12.12 -31.72
N ILE A 377 22.89 -12.91 -31.43
CA ILE A 377 23.66 -12.82 -30.18
C ILE A 377 24.26 -11.42 -30.01
N ASP A 378 24.88 -10.85 -31.05
CA ASP A 378 25.47 -9.51 -31.00
C ASP A 378 24.40 -8.41 -30.85
N HIS A 379 23.20 -8.63 -31.38
CA HIS A 379 22.07 -7.73 -31.16
C HIS A 379 21.57 -7.78 -29.72
N GLU A 380 21.36 -8.99 -29.17
CA GLU A 380 20.92 -9.18 -27.79
C GLU A 380 21.95 -8.66 -26.77
N LEU A 381 23.24 -8.95 -26.96
CA LEU A 381 24.30 -8.44 -26.09
C LEU A 381 24.35 -6.90 -26.08
N ARG A 382 24.12 -6.25 -27.23
CA ARG A 382 24.03 -4.78 -27.30
C ARG A 382 22.80 -4.24 -26.57
N ILE A 383 21.66 -4.93 -26.64
CA ILE A 383 20.46 -4.53 -25.91
C ILE A 383 20.69 -4.66 -24.40
N ILE A 384 21.26 -5.78 -23.95
CA ILE A 384 21.57 -6.02 -22.54
C ILE A 384 22.53 -4.92 -22.03
N GLU A 385 23.62 -4.65 -22.76
CA GLU A 385 24.56 -3.59 -22.39
C GLU A 385 23.93 -2.20 -22.30
N ALA A 386 22.95 -1.91 -23.17
CA ALA A 386 22.26 -0.62 -23.19
C ALA A 386 21.22 -0.48 -22.07
N LEU A 387 20.63 -1.59 -21.61
CA LEU A 387 19.60 -1.60 -20.56
C LEU A 387 20.20 -1.68 -19.14
N GLY A 388 21.46 -2.10 -19.01
CA GLY A 388 22.10 -2.39 -17.72
C GLY A 388 21.50 -3.65 -17.09
#